data_AF-A0A5R9LW23-F1
#
_entry.id   AF-A0A5R9LW23-F1
#
_cell.length_a   1.000
_cell.length_b   1.000
_cell.length_c   1.000
_cell.angle_alpha   90.00
_cell.angle_beta   90.00
_cell.angle_gamma   90.00
#
_symmetry.space_group_name_H-M   'P 1'
#
loop_
_entity.id
_entity.type
_entity.pdbx_description
1 polymer ?
#
loop_
_entity_poly.entity_id
_entity_poly.type
_entity_poly.pdbx_seq_one_letter_code
_entity_poly.pdbx_strand_id
1 'polypeptide(L)' 'MSPNTSSLLGTRSARLAGSSVVRRGDQWWLVSGSGSVLSTDVAFTRELDRFAAAMTAADQAVAALCPQKREPRRRGRR' A
#
# COMPACT_ATOMS: atom_id res chain seq x y z
N MET A 1 13.59 12.52 25.22
CA MET A 1 13.13 11.46 24.30
C MET A 1 12.26 12.12 23.25
N SER A 2 12.76 12.30 22.03
CA SER A 2 12.07 13.04 20.97
C SER A 2 11.04 12.16 20.28
N PRO A 3 9.84 12.69 19.92
CA PRO A 3 8.84 11.93 19.19
C PRO A 3 9.27 11.82 17.73
N ASN A 4 9.35 10.60 17.21
CA ASN A 4 9.77 10.33 15.84
C ASN A 4 8.58 10.56 14.88
N THR A 5 8.18 11.83 14.69
CA THR A 5 7.33 12.25 13.57
C THR A 5 8.20 12.44 12.34
N SER A 6 8.50 11.33 11.66
CA SER A 6 9.02 11.30 10.29
C SER A 6 8.40 10.05 9.68
N SER A 7 7.27 10.14 8.96
CA SER A 7 7.33 10.09 7.49
C SER A 7 5.91 10.26 6.87
N LEU A 8 5.15 11.30 7.24
CA LEU A 8 3.84 11.53 6.62
C LEU A 8 3.87 12.17 5.22
N LEU A 9 5.05 12.43 4.62
CA LEU A 9 5.16 13.10 3.31
C LEU A 9 6.25 12.58 2.34
N GLY A 10 6.92 11.47 2.62
CA GLY A 10 7.99 10.95 1.74
C GLY A 10 7.57 9.70 0.98
N THR A 11 7.33 9.83 -0.33
CA THR A 11 7.24 8.75 -1.33
C THR A 11 6.49 7.50 -0.88
N ARG A 12 5.18 7.41 -1.19
CA ARG A 12 4.29 6.26 -0.91
C ARG A 12 5.00 4.92 -1.18
N SER A 13 5.64 4.39 -0.15
CA SER A 13 6.27 3.08 -0.20
C SER A 13 5.18 2.07 0.09
N ALA A 14 4.61 1.51 -0.97
CA ALA A 14 3.56 0.50 -0.84
C ALA A 14 4.24 -0.81 -0.41
N ARG A 15 4.11 -1.15 0.87
CA ARG A 15 4.47 -2.48 1.37
C ARG A 15 3.37 -3.44 0.93
N LEU A 16 3.74 -4.51 0.24
CA LEU A 16 2.82 -5.60 -0.07
C LEU A 16 2.31 -6.13 1.27
N ALA A 17 0.99 -6.20 1.47
CA ALA A 17 0.32 -6.44 2.76
C ALA A 17 1.04 -7.46 3.68
N GLY A 18 1.76 -6.96 4.70
CA GLY A 18 2.47 -7.79 5.68
C GLY A 18 3.71 -8.54 5.17
N SER A 19 4.09 -8.35 3.90
CA SER A 19 5.25 -8.98 3.29
C SER A 19 6.52 -8.15 3.49
N SER A 20 7.64 -8.87 3.45
CA SER A 20 9.01 -8.33 3.39
C SER A 20 9.32 -7.65 2.05
N VAL A 21 8.33 -7.19 1.29
CA VAL A 21 8.51 -6.63 -0.05
C VAL A 21 7.87 -5.25 -0.13
N VAL A 22 8.64 -4.27 -0.60
CA VAL A 22 8.22 -2.87 -0.68
C VAL A 22 8.50 -2.32 -2.07
N ARG A 23 7.54 -1.62 -2.66
CA ARG A 23 7.76 -0.83 -3.88
C ARG A 23 8.21 0.58 -3.52
N ARG A 24 9.34 1.03 -4.07
CA ARG A 24 9.82 2.43 -3.97
C ARG A 24 10.02 2.97 -5.38
N GLY A 25 9.12 3.84 -5.83
CA GLY A 25 9.06 4.27 -7.23
C GLY A 25 8.72 3.10 -8.15
N ASP A 26 9.56 2.86 -9.16
CA ASP A 26 9.42 1.75 -10.12
C ASP A 26 10.27 0.52 -9.78
N GLN A 27 10.87 0.52 -8.58
CA GLN A 27 11.75 -0.56 -8.13
C GLN A 27 11.17 -1.31 -6.94
N TRP A 28 11.36 -2.62 -6.96
CA TRP A 28 10.96 -3.53 -5.89
C TRP A 28 12.14 -3.82 -4.97
N TRP A 29 11.91 -3.68 -3.67
CA TRP A 29 12.90 -3.87 -2.61
C TRP A 29 12.46 -5.00 -1.68
N LEU A 30 13.33 -5.98 -1.48
CA LEU A 30 13.17 -7.04 -0.48
C LEU A 30 13.77 -6.56 0.85
N VAL A 31 12.97 -6.53 1.90
CA VAL A 31 13.35 -6.08 3.24
C VAL A 31 13.57 -7.29 4.13
N SER A 32 14.80 -7.51 4.58
CA SER A 32 15.13 -8.49 5.61
C SER A 32 15.49 -7.77 6.92
N GLY A 33 15.64 -8.53 8.02
CA GLY A 33 16.14 -7.97 9.29
C GLY A 33 17.54 -7.35 9.19
N SER A 34 18.29 -7.68 8.15
CA SER A 34 19.64 -7.16 7.88
C SER A 34 19.68 -5.96 6.92
N GLY A 35 18.56 -5.58 6.31
CA GLY A 35 18.50 -4.42 5.41
C GLY A 35 17.49 -4.55 4.28
N SER A 36 17.68 -3.76 3.22
CA SER A 36 16.83 -3.80 2.02
C SER A 36 17.68 -4.06 0.79
N VAL A 37 17.28 -5.04 -0.03
CA VAL A 37 17.97 -5.45 -1.25
C VAL A 37 17.08 -5.14 -2.45
N LEU A 38 17.65 -4.49 -3.47
CA LEU A 38 16.96 -4.22 -4.73
C LEU A 38 16.75 -5.53 -5.50
N SER A 39 15.52 -5.77 -5.95
CA SER A 39 15.24 -6.89 -6.84
C SER A 39 15.55 -6.51 -8.29
N THR A 40 16.56 -7.15 -8.87
CA THR A 40 16.99 -6.93 -10.26
C THR A 40 16.47 -7.98 -11.24
N ASP A 41 15.88 -9.08 -10.76
CA ASP A 41 15.28 -10.11 -11.60
C ASP A 41 13.97 -9.61 -12.22
N VAL A 42 13.95 -9.50 -13.56
CA VAL A 42 12.82 -8.98 -14.34
C VAL A 42 11.59 -9.88 -14.29
N ALA A 43 11.76 -11.21 -14.22
CA ALA A 43 10.62 -12.13 -14.14
C ALA A 43 9.96 -12.02 -12.77
N PHE A 44 10.77 -11.93 -11.71
CA PHE A 44 10.30 -11.78 -10.34
C PHE A 44 9.60 -10.42 -10.11
N THR A 45 10.18 -9.31 -10.58
CA THR A 45 9.54 -7.99 -10.45
C THR A 45 8.22 -7.88 -11.21
N ARG A 46 8.09 -8.54 -12.37
CA ARG A 46 6.82 -8.63 -13.10
C ARG A 46 5.73 -9.37 -12.33
N GLU A 47 6.10 -10.41 -11.58
CA GLU A 47 5.13 -11.11 -10.72
C GLU A 47 4.69 -10.21 -9.56
N LEU A 48 5.61 -9.47 -8.94
CA LEU A 48 5.27 -8.50 -7.90
C LEU A 48 4.35 -7.39 -8.41
N ASP A 49 4.55 -6.90 -9.64
CA ASP A 49 3.66 -5.93 -10.26
C ASP A 49 2.25 -6.49 -10.48
N ARG A 50 2.14 -7.72 -10.99
CA ARG A 50 0.83 -8.40 -11.14
C ARG A 50 0.14 -8.58 -9.80
N PHE A 51 0.89 -8.98 -8.77
CA PHE A 51 0.35 -9.14 -7.43
C PHE A 51 -0.14 -7.79 -6.86
N ALA A 52 0.64 -6.72 -7.03
CA ALA A 52 0.26 -5.38 -6.58
C ALA A 52 -1.02 -4.88 -7.29
N ALA A 53 -1.15 -5.15 -8.59
CA ALA A 53 -2.35 -4.83 -9.35
C ALA A 53 -3.57 -5.62 -8.83
N ALA A 54 -3.41 -6.92 -8.57
CA ALA A 54 -4.47 -7.76 -8.02
C ALA A 54 -4.92 -7.29 -6.62
N MET A 55 -3.97 -6.95 -5.74
CA MET A 55 -4.25 -6.39 -4.42
C MET A 55 -5.01 -5.05 -4.52
N THR A 56 -4.57 -4.17 -5.42
CA THR A 56 -5.27 -2.90 -5.66
C THR A 56 -6.69 -3.14 -6.16
N ALA A 57 -6.89 -4.09 -7.07
CA ALA A 57 -8.22 -4.45 -7.56
C ALA A 57 -9.10 -5.04 -6.44
N ALA A 58 -8.55 -5.86 -5.56
CA ALA A 58 -9.25 -6.39 -4.40
C ALA A 58 -9.64 -5.28 -3.41
N ASP A 59 -8.71 -4.37 -3.09
CA ASP A 59 -8.99 -3.21 -2.22
C ASP A 59 -10.10 -2.32 -2.80
N GLN A 60 -10.09 -2.10 -4.12
CA GLN A 60 -11.15 -1.36 -4.81
C GLN A 60 -12.48 -2.10 -4.78
N ALA A 61 -12.48 -3.42 -4.97
CA ALA A 61 -13.69 -4.24 -4.87
C ALA A 61 -14.27 -4.18 -3.45
N VAL A 62 -13.44 -4.30 -2.42
CA VAL A 62 -13.86 -4.15 -1.01
C VAL A 62 -14.38 -2.74 -0.74
N ALA A 63 -13.71 -1.71 -1.25
CA ALA A 63 -14.17 -0.32 -1.12
C ALA A 63 -15.52 -0.09 -1.79
N ALA A 64 -15.75 -0.68 -2.97
CA ALA A 64 -17.04 -0.64 -3.66
C ALA A 64 -18.15 -1.35 -2.86
N LEU A 65 -17.81 -2.41 -2.13
CA LEU A 65 -18.72 -3.12 -1.22
C LEU A 65 -18.98 -2.37 0.10
N CYS A 66 -18.29 -1.25 0.37
CA CYS A 66 -18.40 -0.50 1.62
C CYS A 66 -19.13 0.87 1.44
N PRO A 67 -20.41 0.92 1.01
CA PRO A 67 -21.16 2.16 0.86
C PRO A 67 -21.58 2.82 2.19
N GLN A 68 -21.30 2.21 3.35
CA GLN A 68 -21.86 2.61 4.63
C GLN A 68 -20.93 3.46 5.50
N LYS A 69 -20.42 4.59 4.98
CA LYS A 69 -19.92 5.67 5.87
C LYS A 69 -19.78 7.06 5.24
N ARG A 70 -20.51 7.36 4.16
CA ARG A 70 -20.48 8.70 3.53
C ARG A 70 -21.80 9.46 3.50
N GLU A 71 -22.70 9.17 4.43
CA GLU A 71 -23.77 10.10 4.77
C GLU A 71 -23.89 10.24 6.29
N PRO A 72 -23.48 11.34 6.93
CA PRO A 72 -24.30 11.83 8.02
C PRO A 72 -25.62 12.20 7.36
N ARG A 73 -26.65 11.38 7.56
CA ARG A 73 -28.03 11.77 7.30
C ARG A 73 -28.28 13.07 8.07
N ARG A 74 -28.06 14.23 7.44
CA ARG A 74 -28.67 15.48 7.89
C ARG A 74 -30.14 15.42 7.52
N ARG A 75 -30.83 14.56 8.26
CA ARG A 75 -32.28 14.51 8.32
C ARG A 75 -32.69 15.51 9.39
N GLY A 76 -33.28 16.62 8.95
CA GLY A 76 -34.33 17.30 9.73
C GLY A 76 -34.01 18.69 10.27
N ARG A 77 -34.74 19.68 9.74
CA ARG A 77 -35.74 20.50 10.46
C ARG A 77 -36.54 21.23 9.37
N ARG A 78 -37.72 20.73 8.99
CA ARG A 78 -39.04 21.02 9.58
C ARG A 78 -39.26 22.52 9.81
#